data_AF-A0A946JP45-F1
#
_entry.id   AF-A0A946JP45-F1
#
_cell.length_a   1.000
_cell.length_b   1.000
_cell.length_c   1.000
_cell.angle_alpha   90.00
_cell.angle_beta   90.00
_cell.angle_gamma   90.00
#
_symmetry.space_group_name_H-M   'P 1'
#
loop_
_entity.id
_entity.type
_entity.pdbx_description
1 polymer ?
#
loop_
_entity_poly.entity_id
_entity_poly.type
_entity_poly.pdbx_seq_one_letter_code
_entity_poly.pdbx_strand_id
1 'polypeptide(L)' 'KNKGGIAVDYLEARTYPGPIMNAMLVYMGEEQAGGEDAAIEFLMQHEDLWSSWVSADAAAKIKAGL' A
#
# COMPACT_ATOMS: atom_id res chain seq x y z
N LYS A 1 -6.73 -14.42 23.63
CA LYS A 1 -7.34 -13.57 22.58
C LYS A 1 -6.39 -12.42 22.30
N ASN A 2 -5.73 -12.44 21.15
CA ASN A 2 -4.68 -11.48 20.79
C ASN A 2 -5.25 -10.05 20.83
N LYS A 3 -4.60 -9.15 21.57
CA LYS A 3 -5.05 -7.77 21.78
C LYS A 3 -4.97 -6.89 20.51
N GLY A 4 -4.52 -7.44 19.39
CA GLY A 4 -4.21 -6.70 18.16
C GLY A 4 -5.31 -6.62 17.10
N GLY A 5 -6.30 -7.52 17.12
CA GLY A 5 -7.45 -7.51 16.21
C GLY A 5 -7.10 -7.28 14.73
N ILE A 6 -7.97 -6.57 14.02
CA ILE A 6 -7.87 -6.26 12.57
C ILE A 6 -6.53 -5.61 12.19
N ALA A 7 -5.93 -4.82 13.09
CA ALA A 7 -4.65 -4.16 12.82
C ALA A 7 -3.49 -5.15 12.74
N VAL A 8 -3.49 -6.21 13.54
CA VAL A 8 -2.47 -7.26 13.45
C VAL A 8 -2.68 -8.09 12.19
N ASP A 9 -3.92 -8.43 11.85
CA ASP A 9 -4.23 -9.17 10.62
C ASP A 9 -3.73 -8.42 9.36
N TYR A 10 -3.89 -7.08 9.34
CA TYR A 10 -3.33 -6.24 8.27
C TYR A 10 -1.80 -6.29 8.22
N LEU A 11 -1.13 -6.17 9.37
CA LEU A 11 0.33 -6.18 9.43
C LEU A 11 0.92 -7.54 9.05
N GLU A 12 0.19 -8.64 9.31
CA GLU A 12 0.58 -9.99 8.90
C GLU A 12 0.39 -10.20 7.39
N ALA A 13 -0.66 -9.63 6.79
CA ALA A 13 -0.92 -9.73 5.35
C ALA A 13 -0.01 -8.81 4.51
N ARG A 14 0.38 -7.65 5.07
CA ARG A 14 1.13 -6.62 4.34
C ARG A 14 2.55 -7.08 4.04
N THR A 15 2.87 -7.19 2.76
CA THR A 15 4.24 -7.50 2.29
C THR A 15 4.62 -6.58 1.15
N TYR A 16 5.69 -5.79 1.31
CA TYR A 16 6.27 -5.06 0.19
C TYR A 16 7.34 -5.89 -0.51
N PRO A 17 7.13 -6.27 -1.79
CA PRO A 17 8.19 -6.88 -2.57
C PRO A 17 9.35 -5.88 -2.75
N GLY A 18 10.58 -6.35 -2.57
CA GLY A 18 11.80 -5.53 -2.75
C GLY A 18 11.84 -4.74 -4.07
N PRO A 19 11.47 -5.33 -5.22
CA PRO A 19 11.43 -4.60 -6.49
C PRO A 19 10.45 -3.42 -6.50
N ILE A 20 9.28 -3.57 -5.86
CA ILE A 20 8.26 -2.51 -5.80
C ILE A 20 8.70 -1.39 -4.88
N MET A 21 9.29 -1.73 -3.72
CA MET A 21 9.86 -0.72 -2.82
C MET A 21 10.96 0.08 -3.51
N ASN A 22 11.84 -0.59 -4.27
CA ASN A 22 12.88 0.10 -5.01
C ASN A 22 12.31 0.99 -6.13
N ALA A 23 11.27 0.54 -6.83
CA ALA A 23 10.59 1.35 -7.84
C ALA A 23 10.01 2.65 -7.26
N MET A 24 9.40 2.58 -6.07
CA MET A 24 8.89 3.79 -5.40
C MET A 24 10.00 4.73 -4.95
N LEU A 25 11.14 4.22 -4.48
CA LEU A 25 12.31 5.05 -4.15
C LEU A 25 12.90 5.74 -5.39
N VAL A 26 12.94 5.04 -6.53
CA VAL A 26 13.36 5.62 -7.81
C VAL A 26 12.39 6.72 -8.24
N TYR A 27 11.08 6.46 -8.20
CA TYR A 27 10.04 7.47 -8.49
C TYR A 27 10.20 8.72 -7.63
N MET A 28 10.39 8.57 -6.32
CA MET A 28 10.64 9.71 -5.43
C MET A 28 11.87 10.51 -5.83
N GLY A 29 12.92 9.84 -6.34
CA GLY A 29 14.15 10.49 -6.80
C GLY A 29 13.99 11.20 -8.15
N GLU A 30 13.36 10.55 -9.13
CA GLU A 30 13.19 11.08 -10.49
C GLU A 30 12.17 12.22 -10.54
N GLU A 31 11.03 12.05 -9.88
CA GLU A 31 9.94 13.04 -9.86
C GLU A 31 10.09 14.06 -8.73
N GLN A 32 11.16 13.96 -7.92
CA GLN A 32 11.33 14.75 -6.69
C GLN A 32 10.09 14.67 -5.77
N ALA A 33 9.42 13.51 -5.80
CA ALA A 33 8.16 13.28 -5.13
C ALA A 33 8.36 13.10 -3.61
N GLY A 34 7.38 13.57 -2.84
CA GLY A 34 7.32 13.27 -1.41
C GLY A 34 6.94 11.82 -1.14
N GLY A 35 7.07 11.40 0.13
CA GLY A 35 6.59 10.07 0.54
C GLY A 35 5.07 9.90 0.38
N GLU A 36 4.31 11.00 0.45
CA GLU A 36 2.86 11.01 0.24
C GLU A 36 2.52 10.76 -1.24
N ASP A 37 3.21 11.44 -2.17
CA ASP A 37 3.02 11.26 -3.61
C ASP A 37 3.38 9.81 -4.02
N ALA A 38 4.51 9.30 -3.52
CA ALA A 38 4.90 7.91 -3.78
C ALA A 38 3.93 6.88 -3.18
N ALA A 39 3.28 7.20 -2.06
CA ALA A 39 2.24 6.35 -1.50
C ALA A 39 0.97 6.34 -2.37
N ILE A 40 0.56 7.49 -2.91
CA ILE A 40 -0.56 7.57 -3.86
C ILE A 40 -0.22 6.80 -5.14
N GLU A 41 0.98 7.01 -5.68
CA GLU A 41 1.46 6.31 -6.87
C GLU A 41 1.48 4.79 -6.66
N PHE A 42 1.97 4.33 -5.50
CA PHE A 42 1.92 2.93 -5.12
C PHE A 42 0.48 2.38 -5.10
N LEU A 43 -0.46 3.14 -4.53
CA LEU A 43 -1.86 2.72 -4.45
C LEU A 43 -2.51 2.66 -5.84
N MET A 44 -2.13 3.55 -6.75
CA MET A 44 -2.64 3.56 -8.13
C MET A 44 -2.04 2.43 -8.98
N GLN A 45 -0.74 2.16 -8.87
CA GLN A 45 -0.05 1.19 -9.74
C GLN A 45 -0.10 -0.26 -9.23
N HIS A 46 -0.25 -0.49 -7.93
CA HIS A 46 -0.10 -1.81 -7.31
C HIS A 46 -1.37 -2.30 -6.60
N GLU A 47 -2.53 -2.01 -7.19
CA GLU A 47 -3.84 -2.43 -6.69
C GLU A 47 -3.94 -3.95 -6.45
N ASP A 48 -3.43 -4.72 -7.40
CA ASP A 48 -3.39 -6.18 -7.33
C ASP A 48 -2.65 -6.69 -6.09
N LEU A 49 -1.60 -5.98 -5.69
CA LEU A 49 -0.80 -6.30 -4.52
C LEU A 49 -1.51 -5.87 -3.22
N TRP A 50 -1.82 -4.58 -3.08
CA TRP A 50 -2.29 -4.06 -1.79
C TRP A 50 -3.73 -4.42 -1.47
N SER A 51 -4.56 -4.71 -2.48
CA SER A 51 -5.95 -5.15 -2.25
C SER A 51 -6.03 -6.48 -1.51
N SER A 52 -4.99 -7.31 -1.58
CA SER A 52 -4.88 -8.56 -0.81
C SER A 52 -4.62 -8.34 0.68
N TRP A 53 -4.14 -7.16 1.08
CA TRP A 53 -3.80 -6.85 2.48
C TRP A 53 -5.00 -6.39 3.30
N VAL A 54 -6.09 -6.02 2.64
CA VAL A 54 -7.25 -5.38 3.25
C VAL A 54 -8.53 -6.14 2.91
N SER A 55 -9.61 -5.87 3.65
CA SER A 55 -10.92 -6.41 3.31
C SER A 55 -11.45 -5.77 2.00
N ALA A 56 -12.37 -6.46 1.34
CA ALA A 56 -13.00 -5.93 0.11
C ALA A 56 -13.67 -4.56 0.33
N ASP A 57 -14.31 -4.34 1.49
CA ASP A 57 -14.90 -3.05 1.84
C ASP A 57 -13.84 -1.94 2.00
N ALA A 58 -12.72 -2.25 2.65
CA ALA A 58 -11.61 -1.31 2.77
C ALA A 58 -10.98 -1.00 1.40
N ALA A 59 -10.79 -2.01 0.55
CA ALA A 59 -10.27 -1.81 -0.80
C ALA A 59 -11.19 -0.91 -1.63
N ALA A 60 -12.51 -1.09 -1.55
CA ALA A 60 -13.47 -0.24 -2.25
C ALA A 60 -13.38 1.22 -1.78
N LYS A 61 -13.24 1.45 -0.47
CA LYS A 61 -13.09 2.81 0.10
C LYS A 61 -11.79 3.48 -0.30
N ILE A 62 -10.69 2.73 -0.34
CA ILE A 62 -9.39 3.26 -0.79
C ILE A 62 -9.49 3.69 -2.25
N LYS A 63 -10.02 2.83 -3.13
CA LYS A 63 -10.20 3.16 -4.56
C LYS A 63 -11.11 4.36 -4.79
N ALA A 64 -12.12 4.55 -3.96
CA ALA A 64 -13.02 5.69 -4.07
C ALA A 64 -12.40 7.02 -3.57
N GLY A 65 -11.29 6.95 -2.82
CA GLY A 65 -10.60 8.12 -2.28
C GLY A 65 -9.31 8.49 -2.99
N LEU A 66 -8.88 7.69 -3.98
CA LEU A 66 -7.81 8.01 -4.94
C LEU A 66 -8.38 8.85 -6.09
#